data_AF-A0A2E1AEF2-F1
#
_entry.id   AF-A0A2E1AEF2-F1
#
_cell.length_a   1.000
_cell.length_b   1.000
_cell.length_c   1.000
_cell.angle_alpha   90.00
_cell.angle_beta   90.00
_cell.angle_gamma   90.00
#
_symmetry.space_group_name_H-M   'P 1'
#
loop_
_entity.id
_entity.type
_entity.pdbx_description
1 polymer ?
#
loop_
_entity_poly.entity_id
_entity_poly.type
_entity_poly.pdbx_seq_one_letter_code
_entity_poly.pdbx_strand_id
1 'polypeptide(L)' 'MSLDALYWDATYEIVCSLDDTYPDIVIDDVGIDQLYKMIVALPNFADDPALVNNGILNAILREWYEEKMG' A
#
# COMPACT_ATOMS: atom_id res chain seq x y z
N MET A 1 -15.06 -1.83 2.66
CA MET A 1 -14.22 -0.91 1.87
C MET A 1 -14.52 0.51 2.31
N SER A 2 -13.57 1.14 3.00
CA SER A 2 -13.59 2.59 3.10
C SER A 2 -13.44 3.16 1.67
N LEU A 3 -14.24 4.16 1.33
CA LEU A 3 -14.23 4.87 0.05
C LEU A 3 -13.35 6.13 0.12
N ASP A 4 -12.61 6.30 1.21
CA ASP A 4 -11.81 7.50 1.43
C ASP A 4 -10.64 7.54 0.44
N ALA A 5 -10.34 8.76 -0.02
CA ALA A 5 -9.24 9.03 -0.93
C ALA A 5 -7.90 8.69 -0.25
N LEU A 6 -7.07 7.88 -0.90
CA LEU A 6 -5.76 7.48 -0.38
C LEU A 6 -4.68 8.43 -0.88
N TYR A 7 -3.88 8.90 0.06
CA TYR A 7 -2.70 9.73 -0.14
C TYR A 7 -1.47 9.00 0.36
N TRP A 8 -0.28 9.36 -0.13
CA TRP A 8 0.96 8.65 0.23
C TRP A 8 1.30 8.71 1.73
N ASP A 9 0.75 9.67 2.48
CA ASP A 9 0.89 9.80 3.93
C ASP A 9 -0.15 9.00 4.74
N ALA A 10 -1.17 8.45 4.09
CA ALA A 10 -2.20 7.59 4.68
C ALA A 10 -1.75 6.11 4.70
N THR A 11 -0.61 5.84 5.34
CA THR A 11 0.05 4.51 5.35
C THR A 11 -0.91 3.39 5.77
N TYR A 12 -1.62 3.57 6.88
CA TYR A 12 -2.51 2.55 7.44
C TYR A 12 -3.70 2.26 6.51
N GLU A 13 -4.33 3.30 5.99
CA GLU A 13 -5.48 3.19 5.09
C GLU A 13 -5.08 2.52 3.76
N ILE A 14 -3.87 2.80 3.26
CA ILE A 14 -3.29 2.09 2.12
C ILE A 14 -3.11 0.61 2.44
N VAL A 15 -2.55 0.27 3.60
CA VAL A 15 -2.36 -1.13 4.03
C VAL A 15 -3.70 -1.87 4.11
N CYS A 16 -4.71 -1.31 4.76
CA CYS A 16 -6.04 -1.92 4.80
C CYS A 16 -6.62 -2.13 3.39
N SER A 17 -6.45 -1.16 2.50
CA SER A 17 -6.95 -1.26 1.13
C SER A 17 -6.20 -2.31 0.31
N LEU A 18 -4.89 -2.45 0.52
CA LEU A 18 -4.07 -3.51 -0.07
C LEU A 18 -4.49 -4.89 0.45
N ASP A 19 -4.76 -5.01 1.75
CA ASP A 19 -5.19 -6.27 2.35
C ASP A 19 -6.56 -6.73 1.85
N ASP A 20 -7.52 -5.79 1.77
CA ASP A 20 -8.86 -6.01 1.21
C ASP A 20 -8.79 -6.41 -0.28
N THR A 21 -7.87 -5.81 -1.05
CA THR A 21 -7.76 -6.01 -2.51
C THR A 21 -6.96 -7.25 -2.87
N TYR A 22 -5.94 -7.58 -2.09
CA TYR A 22 -5.00 -8.67 -2.34
C TYR A 22 -4.84 -9.59 -1.12
N PRO A 23 -5.92 -10.24 -0.65
CA PRO A 23 -5.92 -10.99 0.62
C PRO A 23 -4.95 -12.19 0.62
N ASP A 24 -4.69 -12.78 -0.54
CA ASP A 24 -3.85 -13.97 -0.72
C ASP A 24 -2.40 -13.65 -1.14
N ILE A 25 -2.00 -12.38 -1.11
CA ILE A 25 -0.64 -11.97 -1.49
C ILE A 25 0.38 -12.48 -0.47
N VAL A 26 1.52 -12.98 -0.97
CA VAL A 26 2.68 -13.29 -0.14
C VAL A 26 3.53 -12.04 -0.03
N ILE A 27 3.41 -11.32 1.10
CA ILE A 27 4.09 -10.02 1.28
C ILE A 27 5.62 -10.17 1.18
N ASP A 28 6.19 -11.30 1.64
CA ASP A 28 7.61 -11.67 1.52
C ASP A 28 8.15 -11.57 0.08
N ASP A 29 7.30 -11.78 -0.92
CA ASP A 29 7.67 -11.73 -2.33
C ASP A 29 7.40 -10.35 -2.98
N VAL A 30 6.80 -9.40 -2.25
CA VAL A 30 6.43 -8.08 -2.78
C VAL A 30 7.63 -7.14 -2.74
N GLY A 31 8.20 -6.88 -3.93
CA GLY A 31 9.21 -5.83 -4.12
C GLY A 31 8.62 -4.42 -4.20
N ILE A 32 9.47 -3.39 -4.04
CA ILE A 32 9.08 -1.97 -4.06
C ILE A 32 8.35 -1.58 -5.37
N ASP A 33 8.85 -2.04 -6.52
CA ASP A 33 8.22 -1.74 -7.82
C ASP A 33 6.84 -2.37 -7.98
N GLN A 34 6.62 -3.55 -7.38
CA GLN A 34 5.34 -4.22 -7.38
C GLN A 34 4.37 -3.52 -6.44
N LEU A 35 4.82 -3.18 -5.23
CA LEU A 35 4.04 -2.43 -4.25
C LEU A 35 3.55 -1.10 -4.84
N TYR A 36 4.43 -0.34 -5.49
CA TYR A 36 4.06 0.90 -6.17
C TYR A 36 2.91 0.69 -7.17
N LYS A 37 3.01 -0.33 -8.03
CA LYS A 37 1.97 -0.64 -9.02
C LYS A 37 0.66 -1.05 -8.36
N MET A 38 0.72 -1.80 -7.26
CA MET A 38 -0.47 -2.22 -6.51
C MET A 38 -1.18 -1.02 -5.90
N ILE A 39 -0.44 -0.09 -5.29
CA ILE A 39 -1.01 1.11 -4.64
C ILE A 39 -1.63 2.05 -5.67
N VAL A 40 -0.92 2.37 -6.76
CA VAL A 40 -1.44 3.27 -7.81
C VAL A 40 -2.62 2.66 -8.57
N ALA A 41 -2.76 1.33 -8.55
CA ALA A 41 -3.90 0.63 -9.12
C ALA A 41 -5.12 0.57 -8.18
N LEU A 42 -5.00 1.00 -6.91
CA LEU A 42 -6.15 1.04 -6.00
C LEU A 42 -7.19 2.04 -6.51
N PRO A 43 -8.49 1.68 -6.50
CA PRO A 43 -9.55 2.49 -7.10
C PRO A 43 -9.75 3.86 -6.41
N ASN A 44 -9.31 3.99 -5.16
CA ASN A 44 -9.40 5.20 -4.33
C ASN A 44 -8.06 5.92 -4.17
N PHE A 45 -6.99 5.50 -4.86
CA PHE A 45 -5.73 6.24 -4.85
C PHE A 45 -5.88 7.60 -5.55
N ALA A 46 -5.55 8.68 -4.83
CA ALA A 46 -5.88 10.06 -5.20
C ALA A 46 -4.68 11.03 -5.14
N ASP A 47 -3.46 10.51 -4.94
CA ASP A 47 -2.23 11.30 -4.89
C ASP A 47 -1.47 11.31 -6.23
N ASP A 48 -0.45 12.15 -6.35
CA ASP A 48 0.48 12.13 -7.47
C ASP A 48 1.44 10.93 -7.34
N PRO A 49 1.44 9.98 -8.29
CA PRO A 49 2.38 8.85 -8.26
C PRO A 49 3.86 9.27 -8.27
N ALA A 50 4.20 10.47 -8.74
CA ALA A 50 5.57 10.97 -8.80
C ALA A 50 6.10 11.48 -7.45
N LEU A 51 5.25 11.69 -6.44
CA LEU A 51 5.67 12.14 -5.10
C LEU A 51 6.29 11.03 -4.25
N VAL A 52 6.09 9.77 -4.66
CA VAL A 52 6.57 8.63 -3.92
C VAL A 52 8.09 8.48 -4.01
N ASN A 53 8.69 7.94 -2.97
CA ASN A 53 10.08 7.50 -2.98
C ASN A 53 10.18 6.14 -2.26
N ASN A 54 11.34 5.50 -2.37
CA ASN A 54 11.56 4.19 -1.73
C ASN A 54 11.38 4.23 -0.20
N GLY A 55 11.57 5.39 0.45
CA GLY A 55 11.32 5.53 1.89
C GLY A 55 9.84 5.36 2.26
N ILE A 56 8.95 6.02 1.51
CA ILE A 56 7.49 5.90 1.69
C ILE A 56 7.04 4.47 1.41
N LEU A 57 7.47 3.88 0.29
CA LEU A 57 7.10 2.51 -0.08
C LEU A 57 7.59 1.49 0.95
N ASN A 58 8.81 1.65 1.47
CA ASN A 58 9.30 0.77 2.53
C ASN A 58 8.54 0.94 3.85
N ALA A 59 8.09 2.16 4.18
CA ALA A 59 7.26 2.38 5.37
C ALA A 59 5.91 1.67 5.24
N ILE A 60 5.24 1.80 4.09
CA ILE A 60 3.99 1.09 3.79
C ILE A 60 4.20 -0.42 3.81
N LEU A 61 5.26 -0.93 3.17
CA LEU A 61 5.56 -2.35 3.15
C LEU A 61 5.78 -2.90 4.57
N ARG A 62 6.53 -2.17 5.40
CA ARG A 62 6.75 -2.53 6.81
C ARG A 62 5.46 -2.57 7.60
N GLU A 63 4.64 -1.52 7.50
CA GLU A 63 3.34 -1.47 8.18
C GLU A 63 2.47 -2.68 7.76
N TRP A 64 2.47 -3.02 6.47
CA TRP A 64 1.72 -4.18 5.98
C TRP A 64 2.21 -5.50 6.57
N TYR A 65 3.52 -5.68 6.73
CA TYR A 65 4.09 -6.82 7.45
C TYR A 65 3.66 -6.85 8.91
N GLU A 66 3.71 -5.71 9.59
CA GLU A 66 3.33 -5.59 11.01
C GLU A 66 1.86 -5.97 11.21
N GLU A 67 0.96 -5.48 10.35
CA GLU A 67 -0.48 -5.79 10.40
C GLU A 67 -0.80 -7.27 10.05
N LYS A 68 -0.06 -7.91 9.13
CA LYS A 68 -0.28 -9.33 8.81
C LYS A 68 0.26 -10.30 9.88
N MET A 69 1.30 -9.89 10.61
CA MET A 69 2.01 -10.76 11.56
C MET A 69 1.60 -10.53 13.03
N GLY A 70 0.89 -9.42 13.32
CA GLY A 70 0.32 -9.10 14.63
C GLY A 70 -1.00 -9.82 14.90
#